data_AF-A0A959RKT2-F1
#
_entry.id   AF-A0A959RKT2-F1
#
_cell.length_a   1.000
_cell.length_b   1.000
_cell.length_c   1.000
_cell.angle_alpha   90.00
_cell.angle_beta   90.00
_cell.angle_gamma   90.00
#
_symmetry.space_group_name_H-M   'P 1'
#
loop_
_entity.id
_entity.type
_entity.pdbx_description
1 polymer ?
#
loop_
_entity_poly.entity_id
_entity_poly.type
_entity_poly.pdbx_seq_one_letter_code
_entity_poly.pdbx_strand_id
1 'polypeptide(L)'
;MINENKYQVSVSKEKQIVEPITGIFDSIKSGLFGFIITFSLVLFTKLLSYASQSNGTFSLDSSDIVISVWSFLVISFIVFASANKNLLKK
;
A
#
# COMPACT_ATOMS: atom_id res chain seq x y z
N MET A 1 -26.08 -41.11 -2.91
CA MET A 1 -25.20 -40.39 -1.97
C MET A 1 -24.16 -39.64 -2.77
N ILE A 2 -24.32 -38.32 -2.91
CA ILE A 2 -23.34 -37.46 -3.58
C ILE A 2 -22.16 -37.28 -2.62
N ASN A 3 -20.94 -37.42 -3.13
CA ASN A 3 -19.71 -37.44 -2.33
C ASN A 3 -19.33 -36.00 -1.91
N GLU A 4 -19.95 -35.50 -0.84
CA GLU A 4 -19.79 -34.15 -0.30
C GLU A 4 -18.33 -33.81 0.08
N ASN A 5 -17.53 -34.83 0.40
CA ASN A 5 -16.12 -34.67 0.75
C ASN A 5 -15.25 -34.14 -0.40
N LYS A 6 -15.58 -34.46 -1.66
CA LYS A 6 -14.81 -33.98 -2.81
C LYS A 6 -15.01 -32.48 -3.05
N TYR A 7 -16.23 -31.98 -2.82
CA TYR A 7 -16.57 -30.58 -3.02
C TYR A 7 -15.95 -29.67 -1.95
N GLN A 8 -15.88 -30.11 -0.69
CA GLN A 8 -15.25 -29.30 0.36
C GLN A 8 -13.73 -29.14 0.17
N VAL A 9 -13.03 -30.14 -0.36
CA VAL A 9 -11.58 -30.07 -0.62
C VAL A 9 -11.25 -29.13 -1.77
N SER A 10 -12.07 -29.09 -2.83
CA SER A 10 -11.89 -28.16 -3.95
C SER A 10 -12.14 -26.70 -3.55
N VAL A 11 -13.20 -26.43 -2.77
CA VAL A 11 -13.52 -25.07 -2.30
C VAL A 11 -12.46 -24.55 -1.32
N SER A 12 -11.92 -25.43 -0.47
CA SER A 12 -10.83 -25.07 0.46
C SER A 12 -9.55 -24.65 -0.27
N LYS A 13 -9.13 -25.39 -1.30
CA LYS A 13 -7.93 -25.06 -2.08
C LYS A 13 -8.09 -23.76 -2.89
N GLU A 14 -9.27 -23.51 -3.45
CA GLU A 14 -9.54 -22.30 -4.22
C GLU A 14 -9.52 -21.06 -3.30
N LYS A 15 -10.13 -21.15 -2.12
CA LYS A 15 -10.12 -20.08 -1.12
C LYS A 15 -8.71 -19.78 -0.59
N GLN A 16 -7.88 -20.81 -0.43
CA GLN A 16 -6.50 -20.70 0.04
C GLN A 16 -5.55 -20.00 -0.96
N ILE A 17 -5.89 -19.97 -2.25
CA ILE A 17 -5.10 -19.30 -3.31
C ILE A 17 -5.63 -17.88 -3.58
N VAL A 18 -6.94 -17.66 -3.46
CA VAL A 18 -7.54 -16.33 -3.70
C VAL A 18 -7.19 -15.33 -2.59
N GLU A 19 -7.18 -15.75 -1.32
CA GLU A 19 -6.83 -14.90 -0.17
C GLU A 19 -5.46 -14.20 -0.29
N PRO A 20 -4.34 -14.88 -0.61
CA PRO A 20 -3.03 -14.22 -0.74
C PRO A 20 -2.97 -13.28 -1.94
N ILE A 21 -3.65 -13.59 -3.05
CA ILE A 21 -3.68 -12.73 -4.24
C ILE A 21 -4.44 -11.44 -3.91
N THR A 22 -5.62 -11.54 -3.29
CA THR A 22 -6.38 -10.36 -2.85
C THR A 22 -5.59 -9.51 -1.85
N GLY A 23 -4.85 -10.14 -0.93
CA GLY A 23 -3.99 -9.44 0.03
C GLY A 23 -2.86 -8.63 -0.62
N ILE A 24 -2.27 -9.10 -1.71
CA ILE A 24 -1.25 -8.35 -2.47
C ILE A 24 -1.86 -7.10 -3.11
N PHE A 25 -3.01 -7.25 -3.77
CA PHE A 25 -3.67 -6.10 -4.43
C PHE A 25 -4.09 -5.03 -3.41
N ASP A 26 -4.65 -5.44 -2.27
CA ASP A 26 -5.04 -4.50 -1.23
C ASP A 26 -3.83 -3.78 -0.62
N SER A 27 -2.72 -4.49 -0.47
CA SER A 27 -1.45 -3.89 -0.01
C SER A 27 -0.93 -2.82 -0.96
N ILE A 28 -0.91 -3.11 -2.27
CA ILE A 28 -0.48 -2.12 -3.29
C ILE A 28 -1.41 -0.91 -3.31
N LYS A 29 -2.73 -1.12 -3.23
CA LYS A 29 -3.71 -0.02 -3.16
C LYS A 29 -3.48 0.85 -1.93
N SER A 30 -3.27 0.26 -0.75
CA SER A 30 -2.97 0.99 0.47
C SER A 30 -1.66 1.76 0.36
N GLY A 31 -0.63 1.17 -0.25
CA GLY A 31 0.61 1.86 -0.57
C GLY A 31 0.40 3.08 -1.46
N LEU A 32 -0.36 2.93 -2.56
CA LEU A 32 -0.67 4.03 -3.48
C LEU A 32 -1.42 5.15 -2.76
N PHE A 33 -2.35 4.81 -1.88
CA PHE A 33 -3.04 5.78 -1.04
C PHE A 33 -2.07 6.53 -0.11
N GLY A 34 -1.16 5.80 0.52
CA GLY A 34 -0.06 6.37 1.32
C GLY A 34 0.82 7.34 0.54
N PHE A 35 1.23 6.95 -0.67
CA PHE A 35 1.98 7.81 -1.59
C PHE A 35 1.23 9.10 -1.87
N ILE A 36 -0.05 9.00 -2.28
CA ILE A 36 -0.85 10.16 -2.66
C ILE A 36 -0.98 11.13 -1.48
N ILE A 37 -1.23 10.63 -0.27
CA ILE A 37 -1.33 11.48 0.93
C ILE A 37 0.00 12.17 1.21
N THR A 38 1.10 11.42 1.26
CA THR A 38 2.43 11.99 1.57
C THR A 38 2.86 13.00 0.51
N PHE A 39 2.70 12.68 -0.77
CA PHE A 39 3.05 13.57 -1.86
C PHE A 39 2.18 14.84 -1.85
N SER A 40 0.88 14.72 -1.57
CA SER A 40 -0.02 15.87 -1.44
C SER A 40 0.38 16.77 -0.27
N LEU A 41 0.76 16.19 0.86
CA LEU A 41 1.29 16.94 2.00
C LEU A 41 2.60 17.66 1.66
N VAL A 42 3.54 16.99 0.99
CA VAL A 42 4.81 17.62 0.57
C VAL A 42 4.56 18.77 -0.40
N LEU A 43 3.72 18.57 -1.41
CA LEU A 43 3.29 19.62 -2.34
C LEU A 43 2.64 20.79 -1.60
N PHE A 44 1.72 20.49 -0.69
CA PHE A 44 1.03 21.51 0.10
C PHE A 44 2.01 22.33 0.95
N THR A 45 2.97 21.66 1.59
CA THR A 45 3.99 22.33 2.43
C THR A 45 4.90 23.22 1.57
N LYS A 46 5.29 22.75 0.39
CA LYS A 46 6.07 23.54 -0.58
C LYS A 46 5.27 24.71 -1.14
N LEU A 47 3.98 24.55 -1.41
CA LEU A 47 3.09 25.62 -1.84
C LEU A 47 2.93 26.70 -0.76
N LEU A 48 2.76 26.30 0.51
CA LEU A 48 2.73 27.23 1.63
C LEU A 48 4.06 27.96 1.80
N SER A 49 5.18 27.24 1.70
CA SER A 49 6.52 27.83 1.77
C SER A 49 6.80 28.78 0.60
N TYR A 50 6.27 28.51 -0.58
CA TYR A 50 6.37 29.41 -1.72
C TYR A 50 5.51 30.65 -1.51
N ALA A 51 4.27 30.49 -1.06
CA ALA A 51 3.36 31.60 -0.80
C ALA A 51 3.85 32.54 0.33
N SER A 52 4.65 32.02 1.28
CA SER A 52 5.22 32.81 2.37
C SER A 52 6.51 33.56 2.02
N GLN A 53 7.17 33.22 0.89
CA GLN A 53 8.41 33.87 0.47
C GLN A 53 8.15 34.88 -0.64
N SER A 54 8.61 36.13 -0.48
CA SER A 54 8.38 37.17 -1.49
C SER A 54 9.18 36.96 -2.78
N ASN A 55 10.29 36.21 -2.72
CA ASN A 55 11.23 35.96 -3.83
C ASN A 55 11.69 34.49 -3.91
N GLY A 56 10.85 33.54 -3.49
CA GLY A 56 11.15 32.10 -3.58
C GLY A 56 10.87 31.52 -4.97
N THR A 57 11.57 30.46 -5.37
CA THR A 57 11.20 29.64 -6.56
C THR A 57 10.54 28.36 -6.09
N PHE A 58 9.40 28.00 -6.69
CA PHE A 58 8.78 26.70 -6.42
C PHE A 58 9.67 25.59 -7.02
N SER A 59 10.25 24.75 -6.15
CA SER A 59 11.07 23.61 -6.54
C SER A 59 10.62 22.34 -5.82
N LEU A 60 10.43 21.29 -6.60
CA LEU A 60 10.27 19.91 -6.13
C LEU A 60 11.64 19.23 -6.21
N ASP A 61 12.14 18.79 -5.06
CA ASP A 61 13.43 18.15 -4.98
C ASP A 61 13.28 16.63 -5.07
N SER A 62 14.34 15.92 -5.48
CA SER A 62 14.29 14.46 -5.55
C SER A 62 13.98 13.81 -4.20
N SER A 63 14.39 14.44 -3.09
CA SER A 63 14.07 14.01 -1.72
C SER A 63 12.56 13.98 -1.45
N ASP A 64 11.79 14.89 -2.04
CA ASP A 64 10.34 15.01 -1.87
C ASP A 64 9.59 13.81 -2.50
N ILE A 65 10.13 13.34 -3.62
CA ILE A 65 9.61 12.15 -4.32
C ILE A 65 10.05 10.89 -3.55
N VAL A 66 11.31 10.83 -3.14
CA VAL A 66 11.88 9.68 -2.41
C VAL A 66 11.11 9.41 -1.12
N ILE A 67 10.75 10.44 -0.34
CA ILE A 67 9.99 10.24 0.90
C ILE A 67 8.57 9.71 0.63
N SER A 68 7.95 10.15 -0.47
CA SER A 68 6.64 9.64 -0.90
C SER A 68 6.72 8.17 -1.33
N VAL A 69 7.78 7.78 -2.05
CA VAL A 69 8.05 6.38 -2.43
C VAL A 69 8.32 5.50 -1.20
N TRP A 70 9.04 6.01 -0.20
CA TRP A 70 9.21 5.29 1.06
C TRP A 70 7.90 5.07 1.79
N SER A 71 7.02 6.08 1.82
CA SER A 71 5.66 5.94 2.37
C SER A 71 4.88 4.82 1.67
N PHE A 72 4.93 4.77 0.33
CA PHE A 72 4.35 3.67 -0.46
C PHE A 72 4.85 2.30 0.00
N LEU A 73 6.18 2.12 0.08
CA LEU A 73 6.79 0.83 0.41
C LEU A 73 6.44 0.39 1.84
N VAL A 74 6.54 1.30 2.80
CA VAL A 74 6.28 1.02 4.22
C VAL A 74 4.82 0.65 4.44
N ILE A 75 3.88 1.43 3.91
CA ILE A 75 2.44 1.16 4.08
C ILE A 75 2.04 -0.13 3.36
N SER A 76 2.52 -0.34 2.13
CA SER A 76 2.29 -1.60 1.40
C SER A 76 2.78 -2.80 2.20
N PHE A 77 3.97 -2.70 2.78
CA PHE A 77 4.57 -3.79 3.54
C PHE A 77 3.79 -4.08 4.83
N ILE A 78 3.36 -3.05 5.57
CA ILE A 78 2.56 -3.21 6.79
C ILE A 78 1.24 -3.93 6.49
N VAL A 79 0.53 -3.50 5.44
CA VAL A 79 -0.76 -4.11 5.04
C VAL A 79 -0.53 -5.54 4.55
N PHE A 80 0.53 -5.77 3.77
CA PHE A 80 0.89 -7.10 3.30
C PHE A 80 1.21 -8.05 4.45
N ALA A 81 2.02 -7.62 5.41
CA ALA A 81 2.34 -8.38 6.61
C ALA A 81 1.08 -8.64 7.45
N SER A 82 0.14 -7.69 7.50
CA SER A 82 -1.12 -7.83 8.22
C SER A 82 -2.05 -8.86 7.57
N ALA A 83 -2.19 -8.82 6.24
CA ALA A 83 -2.98 -9.78 5.47
C ALA A 83 -2.41 -11.20 5.56
N ASN A 84 -1.08 -11.32 5.73
CA ASN A 84 -0.37 -12.58 5.77
C ASN A 84 0.15 -12.96 7.17
N LYS A 85 -0.48 -12.47 8.25
CA LYS A 85 -0.08 -12.75 9.65
C LYS A 85 0.10 -14.25 9.96
N ASN A 86 -0.65 -15.12 9.29
CA ASN A 86 -0.55 -16.57 9.46
C ASN A 86 0.73 -17.16 8.81
N LEU A 87 1.33 -16.48 7.82
CA LEU A 87 2.61 -16.87 7.20
C LEU A 87 3.82 -16.41 8.01
N LEU A 88 3.69 -15.33 8.79
CA LEU A 88 4.78 -14.74 9.58
C LEU A 88 4.91 -15.28 11.01
N LYS A 89 3.99 -16.14 11.46
CA LYS A 89 3.98 -16.76 12.80
C LYS A 89 4.71 -18.11 12.88
N LYS A 90 5.50 -18.47 11.87
CA LYS A 90 6.25 -19.73 11.83
C LYS A 90 7.66 -19.57 12.39
#